data_AF-A0A2P1QWR8-F1
#
_entry.id   AF-A0A2P1QWR8-F1
#
_cell.length_a   1.000
_cell.length_b   1.000
_cell.length_c   1.000
_cell.angle_alpha   90.00
_cell.angle_beta   90.00
_cell.angle_gamma   90.00
#
_symmetry.space_group_name_H-M   'P 1'
#
loop_
_entity.id
_entity.type
_entity.pdbx_description
1 polymer ?
#
loop_
_entity_poly.entity_id
_entity_poly.type
_entity_poly.pdbx_seq_one_letter_code
_entity_poly.pdbx_strand_id
1 'polypeptide(L)'
;MSKKQPNPTQFKKDWYLNRFTNLFGINRKKSIGDLEHHISKALPTSLDNWEEYFYSNIHSKESLDELGKKLYERIQEKVLPAVQSILEIDCINYIRDLGIPKTFQGYIARLQIVQKQLKDETGIEFQYKPDFPNDWRFKTFEVDLYYQDNITHNLVAIKILPRTFRDSQDPIIIQTKSEIEAMHKDIIAKDGGNFFIFYYNTKKQNFDLIKDENYHKMINLFR
;
A
#
# COMPACT_ATOMS: atom_id res chain seq x y z
N MET A 1 0.41 24.81 -0.42
CA MET A 1 0.06 24.54 0.99
C MET A 1 1.35 24.33 1.77
N SER A 2 1.63 25.15 2.78
CA SER A 2 2.84 25.05 3.60
C SER A 2 2.82 23.72 4.36
N LYS A 3 3.82 22.85 4.14
CA LYS A 3 4.03 21.67 4.99
C LYS A 3 4.38 22.21 6.38
N LYS A 4 3.41 22.26 7.30
CA LYS A 4 3.67 22.57 8.72
C LYS A 4 4.76 21.60 9.19
N GLN A 5 5.91 22.14 9.58
CA GLN A 5 6.95 21.32 10.19
C GLN A 5 6.37 20.65 11.44
N PRO A 6 6.60 19.34 11.62
CA PRO A 6 6.09 18.64 12.79
C PRO A 6 6.67 19.25 14.06
N ASN A 7 5.81 19.39 15.08
CA ASN A 7 6.23 19.86 16.40
C ASN A 7 7.42 18.99 16.90
N PRO A 8 8.58 19.56 17.28
CA PRO A 8 9.77 18.81 17.69
C PRO A 8 9.51 17.76 18.78
N THR A 9 8.59 18.05 19.71
CA THR A 9 8.20 17.12 20.77
C THR A 9 7.42 15.92 20.22
N GLN A 10 6.51 16.15 19.27
CA GLN A 10 5.75 15.10 18.60
C GLN A 10 6.67 14.23 17.75
N PHE A 11 7.59 14.84 17.00
CA PHE A 11 8.57 14.11 16.20
C PHE A 11 9.42 13.14 17.05
N LYS A 12 9.84 13.59 18.23
CA LYS A 12 10.57 12.76 19.19
C LYS A 12 9.73 11.58 19.68
N LYS A 13 8.44 11.80 20.01
CA LYS A 13 7.52 10.73 20.41
C LYS A 13 7.31 9.71 19.29
N ASP A 14 7.01 10.16 18.07
CA ASP A 14 6.77 9.28 16.91
C ASP A 14 7.98 8.41 16.59
N TRP A 15 9.20 8.95 16.77
CA TRP A 15 10.43 8.18 16.61
C TRP A 15 10.52 7.02 17.61
N TYR A 16 10.24 7.29 18.89
CA TYR A 16 10.23 6.24 19.93
C TYR A 16 9.11 5.23 19.69
N LEU A 17 7.90 5.70 19.40
CA LEU A 17 6.75 4.84 19.13
C LEU A 17 7.05 3.92 17.95
N ASN A 18 7.57 4.45 16.83
CA ASN A 18 8.00 3.62 15.71
C ASN A 18 9.02 2.55 16.14
N ARG A 19 10.03 2.94 16.91
CA ARG A 19 11.04 1.99 17.41
C ARG A 19 10.43 0.88 18.26
N PHE A 20 9.55 1.22 19.21
CA PHE A 20 8.94 0.25 20.12
C PHE A 20 7.89 -0.62 19.44
N THR A 21 7.08 -0.06 18.54
CA THR A 21 6.14 -0.82 17.72
C THR A 21 6.87 -1.93 16.96
N ASN A 22 8.02 -1.61 16.34
CA ASN A 22 8.86 -2.59 15.65
C ASN A 22 9.47 -3.61 16.64
N LEU A 23 10.05 -3.13 17.75
CA LEU A 23 10.70 -3.97 18.76
C LEU A 23 9.75 -5.01 19.35
N PHE A 24 8.53 -4.59 19.70
CA PHE A 24 7.51 -5.45 20.29
C PHE A 24 6.67 -6.18 19.24
N GLY A 25 6.91 -5.91 17.96
CA GLY A 25 6.26 -6.59 16.84
C GLY A 25 4.76 -6.29 16.73
N ILE A 26 4.31 -5.13 17.19
CA ILE A 26 2.91 -4.70 17.10
C ILE A 26 2.53 -4.43 15.64
N ASN A 27 3.47 -4.02 14.80
CA ASN A 27 3.26 -3.83 13.36
C ASN A 27 3.41 -5.11 12.51
N ARG A 28 3.57 -6.28 13.13
CA ARG A 28 3.69 -7.54 12.37
C ARG A 28 2.31 -7.96 11.86
N LYS A 29 2.29 -8.68 10.74
CA LYS A 29 1.06 -9.23 10.12
C LYS A 29 0.14 -9.96 11.09
N LYS A 30 0.72 -10.78 11.98
CA LYS A 30 -0.01 -11.52 13.03
C LYS A 30 -0.69 -10.65 14.09
N SER A 31 -0.39 -9.35 14.13
CA SER A 31 -0.88 -8.42 15.16
C SER A 31 -1.79 -7.37 14.57
N ILE A 32 -1.38 -6.67 13.50
CA ILE A 32 -2.14 -5.57 12.88
C ILE A 32 -2.78 -5.96 11.54
N GLY A 33 -2.60 -7.21 11.09
CA GLY A 33 -3.03 -7.69 9.79
C GLY A 33 -2.00 -7.47 8.67
N ASP A 34 -2.20 -8.15 7.54
CA ASP A 34 -1.40 -7.97 6.32
C ASP A 34 -1.90 -6.75 5.54
N LEU A 35 -1.54 -5.56 6.02
CA LEU A 35 -2.02 -4.28 5.49
C LEU A 35 -1.76 -4.13 3.99
N GLU A 36 -0.63 -4.65 3.49
CA GLU A 36 -0.27 -4.56 2.08
C GLU A 36 -1.17 -5.44 1.20
N HIS A 37 -1.47 -6.66 1.65
CA HIS A 37 -2.45 -7.52 0.98
C HIS A 37 -3.83 -6.86 0.95
N HIS A 38 -4.30 -6.38 2.10
CA HIS A 38 -5.63 -5.79 2.19
C HIS A 38 -5.77 -4.49 1.39
N ILE A 39 -4.80 -3.57 1.44
CA ILE A 39 -4.91 -2.33 0.66
C ILE A 39 -4.81 -2.58 -0.84
N SER A 40 -4.01 -3.57 -1.26
CA SER A 40 -3.90 -3.99 -2.66
C SER A 40 -5.18 -4.63 -3.19
N LYS A 41 -5.98 -5.27 -2.33
CA LYS A 41 -7.29 -5.85 -2.65
C LYS A 41 -8.41 -4.81 -2.60
N ALA A 42 -8.39 -3.94 -1.59
CA ALA A 42 -9.40 -2.90 -1.41
C ALA A 42 -9.36 -1.86 -2.52
N LEU A 43 -8.16 -1.54 -3.02
CA LEU A 43 -7.93 -0.46 -4.00
C LEU A 43 -8.70 0.80 -3.59
N PRO A 44 -8.43 1.39 -2.41
CA PRO A 44 -9.22 2.51 -1.92
C PRO A 44 -9.00 3.75 -2.78
N THR A 45 -10.06 4.53 -2.98
CA THR A 45 -10.03 5.80 -3.73
C THR A 45 -9.83 7.00 -2.81
N SER A 46 -10.15 6.84 -1.53
CA SER A 46 -10.05 7.85 -0.48
C SER A 46 -9.61 7.23 0.84
N LEU A 47 -9.19 8.09 1.77
CA LEU A 47 -8.88 7.67 3.15
C LEU A 47 -10.11 7.04 3.81
N ASP A 48 -11.29 7.63 3.63
CA ASP A 48 -12.54 7.15 4.22
C ASP A 48 -12.91 5.76 3.69
N ASN A 49 -12.72 5.51 2.39
CA ASN A 49 -12.94 4.18 1.78
C ASN A 49 -11.96 3.14 2.36
N TRP A 50 -10.71 3.53 2.61
CA TRP A 50 -9.75 2.65 3.26
C TRP A 50 -10.14 2.38 4.72
N GLU A 51 -10.54 3.41 5.45
CA GLU A 51 -10.95 3.30 6.86
C GLU A 51 -12.17 2.38 7.02
N GLU A 52 -13.20 2.54 6.18
CA GLU A 52 -14.38 1.68 6.18
C GLU A 52 -14.03 0.21 5.89
N TYR A 53 -13.21 -0.02 4.86
CA TYR A 53 -12.73 -1.36 4.54
C TYR A 53 -11.92 -1.96 5.69
N PHE A 54 -10.99 -1.17 6.25
CA PHE A 54 -10.11 -1.59 7.35
C PHE A 54 -10.93 -2.06 8.55
N TYR A 55 -11.91 -1.27 8.98
CA TYR A 55 -12.74 -1.58 10.14
C TYR A 55 -13.66 -2.78 9.92
N SER A 56 -14.07 -3.01 8.68
CA SER A 56 -14.98 -4.12 8.34
C SER A 56 -14.25 -5.45 8.08
N ASN A 57 -12.96 -5.42 7.72
CA ASN A 57 -12.26 -6.61 7.23
C ASN A 57 -10.99 -6.97 8.01
N ILE A 58 -10.39 -6.04 8.77
CA ILE A 58 -9.07 -6.25 9.39
C ILE A 58 -9.14 -6.17 10.92
N HIS A 59 -9.54 -5.01 11.46
CA HIS A 59 -9.62 -4.78 12.91
C HIS A 59 -10.75 -3.82 13.22
N SER A 60 -11.50 -4.03 14.31
CA SER A 60 -12.38 -2.98 14.85
C SER A 60 -11.57 -1.85 15.49
N LYS A 61 -12.24 -0.73 15.79
CA LYS A 61 -11.64 0.40 16.50
C LYS A 61 -11.15 0.00 17.89
N GLU A 62 -11.94 -0.79 18.60
CA GLU A 62 -11.63 -1.31 19.93
C GLU A 62 -10.40 -2.23 19.87
N SER A 63 -10.31 -3.09 18.86
CA SER A 63 -9.17 -3.98 18.67
C SER A 63 -7.86 -3.20 18.41
N LEU A 64 -7.92 -2.12 17.62
CA LEU A 64 -6.76 -1.23 17.45
C LEU A 64 -6.37 -0.52 18.75
N ASP A 65 -7.35 -0.11 19.55
CA ASP A 65 -7.09 0.54 20.85
C ASP A 65 -6.41 -0.43 21.81
N GLU A 66 -6.83 -1.69 21.83
CA GLU A 66 -6.18 -2.74 22.61
C GLU A 66 -4.72 -2.96 22.18
N LEU A 67 -4.42 -2.90 20.88
CA LEU A 67 -3.03 -2.95 20.40
C LEU A 67 -2.22 -1.73 20.86
N GLY A 68 -2.83 -0.54 20.88
CA GLY A 68 -2.23 0.69 21.42
C GLY A 68 -1.95 0.59 22.93
N LYS A 69 -2.91 0.10 23.71
CA LYS A 69 -2.76 -0.17 25.15
C LYS A 69 -1.65 -1.16 25.43
N LYS A 70 -1.63 -2.27 24.68
CA LYS A 70 -0.57 -3.27 24.75
C LYS A 70 0.80 -2.69 24.44
N LEU A 71 0.91 -1.81 23.44
CA LEU A 71 2.16 -1.10 23.16
C LEU A 71 2.59 -0.24 24.35
N TYR A 72 1.65 0.50 24.95
CA TYR A 72 1.91 1.33 26.12
C TYR A 72 2.40 0.50 27.31
N GLU A 73 1.71 -0.58 27.68
CA GLU A 73 2.10 -1.49 28.76
C GLU A 73 3.54 -2.01 28.56
N ARG A 74 3.89 -2.45 27.34
CA ARG A 74 5.24 -2.94 27.02
C ARG A 74 6.31 -1.87 27.09
N ILE A 75 5.97 -0.61 26.77
CA ILE A 75 6.87 0.52 26.96
C ILE A 75 7.09 0.73 28.45
N GLN A 76 6.02 0.79 29.25
CA GLN A 76 6.05 1.00 30.71
C GLN A 76 6.86 -0.07 31.46
N GLU A 77 6.73 -1.34 31.08
CA GLU A 77 7.52 -2.45 31.65
C GLU A 77 9.04 -2.30 31.47
N LYS A 78 9.50 -1.54 30.47
CA LYS A 78 10.91 -1.44 30.09
C LYS A 78 11.54 -0.06 30.32
N VAL A 79 10.86 0.86 31.03
CA VAL A 79 11.15 2.31 30.96
C VAL A 79 12.53 2.71 31.50
N LEU A 80 13.25 3.44 30.63
CA LEU A 80 14.30 4.42 30.91
C LEU A 80 13.69 5.84 30.96
N PRO A 81 14.27 6.83 31.68
CA PRO A 81 13.69 8.18 31.86
C PRO A 81 13.23 8.91 30.58
N ALA A 82 13.88 8.64 29.43
CA ALA A 82 13.63 9.31 28.16
C ALA A 82 12.25 9.04 27.51
N VAL A 83 11.51 8.04 27.98
CA VAL A 83 10.18 7.65 27.42
C VAL A 83 9.03 7.84 28.40
N GLN A 84 9.30 8.41 29.60
CA GLN A 84 8.28 8.69 30.62
C GLN A 84 7.17 9.64 30.16
N SER A 85 7.42 10.45 29.12
CA SER A 85 6.43 11.38 28.56
C SER A 85 5.48 10.75 27.54
N ILE A 86 5.63 9.46 27.21
CA ILE A 86 4.71 8.75 26.31
C ILE A 86 3.49 8.34 27.13
N LEU A 87 2.31 8.79 26.70
CA LEU A 87 1.03 8.46 27.30
C LEU A 87 0.36 7.30 26.55
N GLU A 88 -0.58 6.60 27.18
CA GLU A 88 -1.35 5.53 26.54
C GLU A 88 -2.04 6.01 25.25
N ILE A 89 -2.61 7.21 25.29
CA ILE A 89 -3.29 7.81 24.14
C ILE A 89 -2.33 8.08 22.97
N ASP A 90 -1.04 8.36 23.24
CA ASP A 90 -0.03 8.52 22.18
C ASP A 90 0.16 7.18 21.44
N CYS A 91 0.20 6.05 22.18
CA CYS A 91 0.32 4.72 21.61
C CYS A 91 -0.93 4.31 20.81
N ILE A 92 -2.12 4.56 21.35
CA ILE A 92 -3.39 4.28 20.65
C ILE A 92 -3.47 5.06 19.34
N ASN A 93 -3.24 6.37 19.39
CA ASN A 93 -3.28 7.21 18.19
C ASN A 93 -2.22 6.78 17.18
N TYR A 94 -1.00 6.45 17.63
CA TYR A 94 0.05 5.98 16.73
C TYR A 94 -0.30 4.67 16.02
N ILE A 95 -0.95 3.73 16.71
CA ILE A 95 -1.36 2.45 16.11
C ILE A 95 -2.51 2.64 15.12
N ARG A 96 -3.51 3.49 15.44
CA ARG A 96 -4.55 3.89 14.49
C ARG A 96 -3.95 4.55 13.26
N ASP A 97 -3.04 5.50 13.47
CA ASP A 97 -2.35 6.21 12.39
C ASP A 97 -1.55 5.26 11.51
N LEU A 98 -0.91 4.25 12.12
CA LEU A 98 -0.14 3.24 11.40
C LEU A 98 -1.04 2.39 10.49
N GLY A 99 -2.17 1.91 11.00
CA GLY A 99 -3.08 1.05 10.25
C GLY A 99 -3.78 1.78 9.10
N ILE A 100 -4.24 3.01 9.35
CA ILE A 100 -5.17 3.70 8.46
C ILE A 100 -4.45 4.78 7.62
N PRO A 101 -4.19 6.00 8.13
CA PRO A 101 -3.67 7.08 7.29
C PRO A 101 -2.26 6.82 6.76
N LYS A 102 -1.34 6.21 7.53
CA LYS A 102 0.02 5.94 7.04
C LYS A 102 0.03 4.87 5.95
N THR A 103 -0.77 3.81 6.09
CA THR A 103 -0.92 2.79 5.04
C THR A 103 -1.49 3.39 3.76
N PHE A 104 -2.57 4.16 3.87
CA PHE A 104 -3.20 4.82 2.71
C PHE A 104 -2.24 5.80 2.03
N GLN A 105 -1.57 6.66 2.79
CA GLN A 105 -0.58 7.59 2.24
C GLN A 105 0.58 6.87 1.55
N GLY A 106 1.06 5.77 2.13
CA GLY A 106 2.11 4.93 1.51
C GLY A 106 1.67 4.33 0.18
N TYR A 107 0.43 3.83 0.12
CA TYR A 107 -0.19 3.32 -1.11
C TYR A 107 -0.29 4.39 -2.21
N ILE A 108 -0.84 5.56 -1.89
CA ILE A 108 -0.96 6.66 -2.87
C ILE A 108 0.41 7.14 -3.36
N ALA A 109 1.37 7.34 -2.44
CA ALA A 109 2.71 7.77 -2.79
C ALA A 109 3.40 6.76 -3.73
N ARG A 110 3.20 5.46 -3.50
CA ARG A 110 3.70 4.40 -4.38
C ARG A 110 3.13 4.54 -5.79
N LEU A 111 1.81 4.67 -5.93
CA LEU A 111 1.18 4.79 -7.24
C LEU A 111 1.71 5.98 -8.03
N GLN A 112 1.83 7.14 -7.37
CA GLN A 112 2.35 8.38 -7.99
C GLN A 112 3.83 8.25 -8.40
N ILE A 113 4.66 7.63 -7.55
CA ILE A 113 6.08 7.40 -7.87
C ILE A 113 6.21 6.47 -9.08
N VAL A 114 5.44 5.39 -9.12
CA VAL A 114 5.46 4.45 -10.24
C VAL A 114 4.91 5.09 -11.52
N GLN A 115 3.77 5.77 -11.45
CA GLN A 115 3.20 6.51 -12.58
C GLN A 115 4.22 7.45 -13.21
N LYS A 116 4.94 8.22 -12.37
CA LYS A 116 6.01 9.10 -12.84
C LYS A 116 7.14 8.33 -13.53
N GLN A 117 7.62 7.24 -12.94
CA GLN A 117 8.68 6.41 -13.56
C GLN A 117 8.26 5.86 -14.93
N LEU A 118 7.01 5.42 -15.06
CA LEU A 118 6.49 4.92 -16.33
C LEU A 118 6.39 6.04 -17.36
N LYS A 119 5.88 7.21 -16.97
CA LYS A 119 5.82 8.38 -17.85
C LYS A 119 7.20 8.81 -18.34
N ASP A 120 8.20 8.82 -17.47
CA ASP A 120 9.57 9.18 -17.84
C ASP A 120 10.18 8.19 -18.86
N GLU A 121 9.76 6.91 -18.83
CA GLU A 121 10.29 5.85 -19.71
C GLU A 121 9.48 5.65 -21.01
N THR A 122 8.17 5.91 -21.00
CA THR A 122 7.28 5.67 -22.16
C THR A 122 6.69 6.93 -22.77
N GLY A 123 6.75 8.07 -22.07
CA GLY A 123 6.02 9.30 -22.43
C GLY A 123 4.52 9.25 -22.16
N ILE A 124 3.98 8.14 -21.64
CA ILE A 124 2.55 7.93 -21.43
C ILE A 124 2.13 8.27 -20.00
N GLU A 125 1.03 9.01 -19.88
CA GLU A 125 0.38 9.26 -18.59
C GLU A 125 -0.61 8.12 -18.26
N PHE A 126 -0.20 7.20 -17.40
CA PHE A 126 -1.11 6.18 -16.86
C PHE A 126 -2.08 6.78 -15.87
N GLN A 127 -3.32 6.31 -15.84
CA GLN A 127 -4.36 6.69 -14.89
C GLN A 127 -4.35 5.73 -13.69
N TYR A 128 -4.67 6.23 -12.50
CA TYR A 128 -4.78 5.42 -11.27
C TYR A 128 -6.08 5.71 -10.53
N LYS A 129 -6.55 4.72 -9.77
CA LYS A 129 -7.93 4.67 -9.27
C LYS A 129 -8.42 5.91 -8.49
N PRO A 130 -7.64 6.47 -7.54
CA PRO A 130 -8.01 7.69 -6.83
C PRO A 130 -8.47 8.86 -7.72
N ASP A 131 -7.90 9.02 -8.92
CA ASP A 131 -8.26 10.11 -9.83
C ASP A 131 -9.56 9.81 -10.62
N PHE A 132 -9.97 8.54 -10.71
CA PHE A 132 -11.12 8.08 -11.48
C PHE A 132 -11.93 7.02 -10.68
N PRO A 133 -12.55 7.41 -9.56
CA PRO A 133 -13.10 6.47 -8.58
C PRO A 133 -14.27 5.61 -9.10
N ASN A 134 -14.97 6.08 -10.13
CA ASN A 134 -16.12 5.40 -10.74
C ASN A 134 -15.77 4.57 -11.98
N ASP A 135 -14.49 4.47 -12.32
CA ASP A 135 -14.07 3.72 -13.49
C ASP A 135 -14.12 2.21 -13.23
N TRP A 136 -14.89 1.51 -14.07
CA TRP A 136 -15.11 0.08 -13.94
C TRP A 136 -13.82 -0.73 -14.10
N ARG A 137 -12.84 -0.23 -14.87
CA ARG A 137 -11.58 -0.96 -15.15
C ARG A 137 -10.80 -1.26 -13.87
N PHE A 138 -10.78 -0.34 -12.92
CA PHE A 138 -10.10 -0.57 -11.64
C PHE A 138 -10.79 -1.63 -10.78
N LYS A 139 -12.13 -1.72 -10.84
CA LYS A 139 -12.90 -2.68 -10.05
C LYS A 139 -12.95 -4.05 -10.70
N THR A 140 -13.20 -4.10 -12.00
CA THR A 140 -13.34 -5.35 -12.74
C THR A 140 -12.00 -6.05 -12.89
N PHE A 141 -10.90 -5.30 -12.98
CA PHE A 141 -9.61 -5.87 -13.31
C PHE A 141 -8.58 -5.84 -12.18
N GLU A 142 -8.95 -5.29 -11.01
CA GLU A 142 -8.08 -5.14 -9.85
C GLU A 142 -6.73 -4.44 -10.13
N VAL A 143 -6.69 -3.57 -11.14
CA VAL A 143 -5.49 -2.87 -11.58
C VAL A 143 -5.17 -1.67 -10.71
N ASP A 144 -3.89 -1.31 -10.63
CA ASP A 144 -3.43 -0.13 -9.91
C ASP A 144 -3.30 1.07 -10.86
N LEU A 145 -2.74 0.82 -12.05
CA LEU A 145 -2.60 1.79 -13.13
C LEU A 145 -3.18 1.24 -14.43
N TYR A 146 -3.71 2.08 -15.31
CA TYR A 146 -3.99 1.70 -16.69
C TYR A 146 -3.76 2.85 -17.68
N TYR A 147 -3.57 2.50 -18.94
CA TYR A 147 -3.62 3.39 -20.10
C TYR A 147 -4.57 2.79 -21.12
N GLN A 148 -5.43 3.62 -21.70
CA GLN A 148 -6.35 3.23 -22.76
C GLN A 148 -6.04 4.09 -23.99
N ASP A 149 -5.64 3.45 -25.07
CA ASP A 149 -5.41 4.15 -26.32
C ASP A 149 -6.75 4.57 -26.95
N ASN A 150 -6.88 5.84 -27.31
CA ASN A 150 -8.13 6.40 -27.83
C ASN A 150 -8.39 6.07 -29.31
N ILE A 151 -7.38 5.60 -30.05
CA ILE A 151 -7.48 5.30 -31.48
C ILE A 151 -7.68 3.80 -31.68
N THR A 152 -6.83 2.99 -31.05
CA THR A 152 -6.82 1.53 -31.19
C THR A 152 -7.74 0.84 -30.18
N HIS A 153 -8.20 1.56 -29.15
CA HIS A 153 -8.94 0.99 -28.02
C HIS A 153 -8.18 -0.14 -27.30
N ASN A 154 -6.85 -0.16 -27.41
CA ASN A 154 -6.02 -1.08 -26.64
C ASN A 154 -5.87 -0.61 -25.18
N LEU A 155 -6.20 -1.49 -24.24
CA LEU A 155 -5.97 -1.31 -22.82
C LEU A 155 -4.59 -1.85 -22.43
N VAL A 156 -3.82 -1.08 -21.67
CA VAL A 156 -2.61 -1.54 -20.97
C VAL A 156 -2.83 -1.33 -19.48
N ALA A 157 -2.89 -2.41 -18.73
CA ALA A 157 -3.22 -2.43 -17.32
C ALA A 157 -2.05 -2.97 -16.49
N ILE A 158 -1.84 -2.41 -15.29
CA ILE A 158 -0.69 -2.70 -14.45
C ILE A 158 -1.14 -2.90 -13.01
N LYS A 159 -0.77 -4.05 -12.42
CA LYS A 159 -0.77 -4.29 -10.98
C LYS A 159 0.64 -4.06 -10.43
N ILE A 160 0.75 -3.39 -9.29
CA ILE A 160 2.00 -3.07 -8.61
C ILE A 160 2.00 -3.76 -7.25
N LEU A 161 2.91 -4.72 -7.07
CA LEU A 161 3.07 -5.47 -5.82
C LEU A 161 4.47 -5.30 -5.26
N PRO A 162 4.68 -5.37 -3.93
CA PRO A 162 6.04 -5.36 -3.39
C PRO A 162 6.79 -6.63 -3.80
N ARG A 163 8.12 -6.57 -3.83
CA ARG A 163 8.96 -7.75 -4.07
C ARG A 163 8.65 -8.91 -3.13
N THR A 164 8.23 -8.62 -1.90
CA THR A 164 7.84 -9.66 -0.93
C THR A 164 6.69 -10.53 -1.43
N PHE A 165 5.81 -10.04 -2.31
CA PHE A 165 4.76 -10.86 -2.93
C PHE A 165 5.33 -11.82 -3.98
N ARG A 166 6.37 -11.38 -4.73
CA ARG A 166 7.04 -12.22 -5.72
C ARG A 166 7.72 -13.42 -5.07
N ASP A 167 8.39 -13.18 -3.95
CA ASP A 167 9.29 -14.14 -3.31
C ASP A 167 8.61 -14.90 -2.15
N SER A 168 7.32 -14.63 -1.87
CA SER A 168 6.58 -15.22 -0.74
C SER A 168 6.32 -16.72 -0.90
N GLN A 169 6.41 -17.46 0.20
CA GLN A 169 5.95 -18.85 0.33
C GLN A 169 4.66 -18.97 1.16
N ASP A 170 4.06 -17.84 1.55
CA ASP A 170 2.80 -17.79 2.29
C ASP A 170 1.64 -18.25 1.36
N PRO A 171 0.90 -19.32 1.71
CA PRO A 171 -0.20 -19.83 0.90
C PRO A 171 -1.26 -18.77 0.54
N ILE A 172 -1.55 -17.83 1.45
CA ILE A 172 -2.55 -16.78 1.21
C ILE A 172 -2.04 -15.83 0.12
N ILE A 173 -0.76 -15.47 0.15
CA ILE A 173 -0.15 -14.58 -0.85
C ILE A 173 -0.04 -15.29 -2.19
N ILE A 174 0.33 -16.57 -2.20
CA ILE A 174 0.37 -17.40 -3.42
C ILE A 174 -1.01 -17.48 -4.06
N GLN A 175 -2.04 -17.73 -3.26
CA GLN A 175 -3.42 -17.80 -3.75
C GLN A 175 -3.89 -16.45 -4.29
N THR A 176 -3.65 -15.35 -3.57
CA THR A 176 -3.98 -13.99 -4.02
C THR A 176 -3.33 -13.67 -5.37
N LYS A 177 -2.04 -14.01 -5.53
CA LYS A 177 -1.32 -13.80 -6.79
C LYS A 177 -1.96 -14.61 -7.93
N SER A 178 -2.34 -15.86 -7.64
CA SER A 178 -3.00 -16.74 -8.62
C SER A 178 -4.36 -16.19 -9.04
N GLU A 179 -5.13 -15.62 -8.10
CA GLU A 179 -6.41 -14.96 -8.36
C GLU A 179 -6.23 -13.72 -9.27
N ILE A 180 -5.27 -12.85 -8.96
CA ILE A 180 -4.92 -11.68 -9.79
C ILE A 180 -4.52 -12.12 -11.21
N GLU A 181 -3.65 -13.13 -11.32
CA GLU A 181 -3.20 -13.66 -12.62
C GLU A 181 -4.34 -14.31 -13.42
N ALA A 182 -5.24 -15.04 -12.76
CA ALA A 182 -6.41 -15.65 -13.40
C ALA A 182 -7.37 -14.59 -13.93
N MET A 183 -7.70 -13.58 -13.11
CA MET A 183 -8.52 -12.46 -13.55
C MET A 183 -7.90 -11.79 -14.78
N HIS A 184 -6.63 -11.40 -14.71
CA HIS A 184 -5.94 -10.76 -15.84
C HIS A 184 -6.04 -11.59 -17.13
N LYS A 185 -5.89 -12.93 -17.07
CA LYS A 185 -6.03 -13.80 -18.25
C LYS A 185 -7.44 -13.81 -18.82
N ASP A 186 -8.45 -13.99 -17.98
CA ASP A 186 -9.84 -14.06 -18.40
C ASP A 186 -10.33 -12.74 -19.01
N ILE A 187 -9.78 -11.63 -18.53
CA ILE A 187 -10.07 -10.27 -19.00
C ILE A 187 -9.42 -10.01 -20.36
N ILE A 188 -8.12 -10.32 -20.52
CA ILE A 188 -7.41 -10.20 -21.81
C ILE A 188 -8.19 -10.92 -22.91
N ALA A 189 -8.71 -12.12 -22.61
CA ALA A 189 -9.43 -12.94 -23.56
C ALA A 189 -10.79 -12.36 -23.97
N LYS A 190 -11.44 -11.55 -23.11
CA LYS A 190 -12.78 -10.99 -23.36
C LYS A 190 -12.76 -9.59 -23.97
N ASP A 191 -11.92 -8.71 -23.45
CA ASP A 191 -11.95 -7.27 -23.76
C ASP A 191 -10.72 -6.80 -24.56
N GLY A 192 -9.76 -7.71 -24.82
CA GLY A 192 -8.48 -7.37 -25.44
C GLY A 192 -7.53 -6.63 -24.50
N GLY A 193 -6.37 -6.22 -25.01
CA GLY A 193 -5.36 -5.47 -24.25
C GLY A 193 -4.27 -6.31 -23.59
N ASN A 194 -3.43 -5.66 -22.79
CA ASN A 194 -2.25 -6.24 -22.14
C ASN A 194 -2.26 -5.95 -20.65
N PHE A 195 -1.98 -6.96 -19.83
CA PHE A 195 -1.95 -6.83 -18.37
C PHE A 195 -0.59 -7.25 -17.84
N PHE A 196 -0.04 -6.44 -16.95
CA PHE A 196 1.28 -6.64 -16.38
C PHE A 196 1.22 -6.62 -14.87
N ILE A 197 1.98 -7.51 -14.24
CA ILE A 197 2.27 -7.42 -12.81
C ILE A 197 3.71 -6.95 -12.67
N PHE A 198 3.86 -5.79 -12.05
CA PHE A 198 5.15 -5.23 -11.68
C PHE A 198 5.45 -5.42 -10.22
N TYR A 199 6.73 -5.60 -9.94
CA TYR A 199 7.24 -5.71 -8.59
C TYR A 199 8.14 -4.52 -8.26
N TYR A 200 8.13 -4.06 -7.00
CA TYR A 200 9.01 -2.98 -6.56
C TYR A 200 9.84 -3.35 -5.33
N ASN A 201 11.01 -2.70 -5.20
CA ASN A 201 11.79 -2.69 -3.96
C ASN A 201 11.53 -1.40 -3.18
N THR A 202 11.56 -1.48 -1.86
CA THR A 202 11.53 -0.30 -0.98
C THR A 202 12.95 0.10 -0.62
N LYS A 203 13.39 1.31 -0.99
CA LYS A 203 14.70 1.87 -0.63
C LYS A 203 14.55 3.24 0.01
N LYS A 204 14.83 3.38 1.31
CA LYS A 204 14.91 4.69 2.01
C LYS A 204 13.79 5.68 1.60
N GLN A 205 12.54 5.23 1.60
CA GLN A 205 11.32 5.99 1.21
C GLN A 205 11.11 6.22 -0.30
N ASN A 206 11.86 5.52 -1.15
CA ASN A 206 11.63 5.44 -2.59
C ASN A 206 11.15 4.03 -2.98
N PHE A 207 10.42 3.96 -4.09
CA PHE A 207 9.95 2.71 -4.69
C PHE A 207 10.64 2.54 -6.04
N ASP A 208 11.43 1.48 -6.18
CA ASP A 208 12.12 1.18 -7.44
C ASP A 208 11.46 -0.01 -8.11
N LEU A 209 10.91 0.16 -9.32
CA LEU A 209 10.40 -0.95 -10.11
C LEU A 209 11.53 -1.95 -10.45
N ILE A 210 11.20 -3.23 -10.36
CA ILE A 210 12.06 -4.32 -10.82
C ILE A 210 11.92 -4.42 -12.33
N LYS A 211 13.02 -4.18 -13.05
CA LYS A 211 13.09 -4.27 -14.51
C LYS A 211 13.25 -5.72 -14.97
N ASP A 212 12.21 -6.52 -14.80
CA ASP A 212 12.17 -7.90 -15.29
C ASP A 212 11.55 -8.00 -16.70
N GLU A 213 11.30 -9.23 -17.15
CA GLU A 213 10.75 -9.50 -18.48
C GLU A 213 9.41 -8.79 -18.72
N ASN A 214 8.51 -8.76 -17.72
CA ASN A 214 7.21 -8.11 -17.85
C ASN A 214 7.36 -6.60 -18.00
N TYR A 215 8.27 -6.00 -17.23
CA TYR A 215 8.59 -4.57 -17.36
C TYR A 215 9.07 -4.26 -18.79
N HIS A 216 10.05 -5.00 -19.31
CA HIS A 216 10.58 -4.75 -20.65
C HIS A 216 9.55 -4.99 -21.76
N LYS A 217 8.72 -6.02 -21.64
CA LYS A 217 7.60 -6.26 -22.57
C LYS A 217 6.65 -5.08 -22.63
N MET A 218 6.25 -4.54 -21.48
CA MET A 218 5.35 -3.39 -21.42
C MET A 218 5.96 -2.14 -22.05
N ILE A 219 7.22 -1.81 -21.70
CA ILE A 219 7.90 -0.62 -22.26
C ILE A 219 7.99 -0.69 -23.79
N ASN A 220 8.23 -1.87 -24.36
CA ASN A 220 8.33 -2.05 -25.80
C ASN A 220 6.97 -1.90 -26.53
N LEU A 221 5.83 -1.87 -25.83
CA LEU A 221 4.53 -1.56 -26.45
C LEU A 221 4.42 -0.08 -26.87
N PHE A 222 5.27 0.79 -26.32
CA PHE A 222 5.21 2.24 -26.49
C PHE A 222 6.46 2.83 -27.18
N ARG A 223 7.33 1.97 -27.70
CA ARG A 223 8.51 2.35 -28.49
C ARG A 223 8.24 2.13 -29.97
#